data_AF-A0A060C758-F1
#
_entry.id   AF-A0A060C758-F1
#
_cell.length_a   1.000
_cell.length_b   1.000
_cell.length_c   1.000
_cell.angle_alpha   90.00
_cell.angle_beta   90.00
_cell.angle_gamma   90.00
#
_symmetry.space_group_name_H-M   'P 1'
#
loop_
_entity.id
_entity.type
_entity.pdbx_description
1 polymer ?
#
loop_
_entity_poly.entity_id
_entity_poly.type
_entity_poly.pdbx_seq_one_letter_code
_entity_poly.pdbx_strand_id
1 'polypeptide(L)'
;ERVKHSGAAFVTVAMGSPRQEKVMRDCRQVYPDALYMGVGGTYDVFTGHVKRAPRFWQNLGLEWLYRLLSQPSRLGRQLRLVRFFTLVLFRAALIVVL
;
A
#
# COMPACT_ATOMS: atom_id res chain seq x y z
N GLU A 1 -7.41 22.34 -2.35
CA GLU A 1 -8.62 23.08 -1.91
C GLU A 1 -9.57 22.32 -1.00
N ARG A 2 -10.41 21.37 -1.46
CA ARG A 2 -11.47 20.78 -0.59
C ARG A 2 -10.97 20.19 0.74
N VAL A 3 -9.84 19.49 0.72
CA VAL A 3 -9.20 18.91 1.92
C VAL A 3 -8.70 19.99 2.89
N LYS A 4 -8.23 21.13 2.36
CA LYS A 4 -7.80 22.28 3.17
C LYS A 4 -8.99 22.94 3.84
N HIS A 5 -10.06 23.18 3.08
CA HIS A 5 -11.28 23.80 3.58
C HIS A 5 -12.02 22.94 4.62
N SER A 6 -11.84 21.62 4.62
CA SER A 6 -12.45 20.77 5.66
C SER A 6 -11.77 20.90 7.03
N GLY A 7 -10.60 21.54 7.13
CA GLY A 7 -9.86 21.67 8.39
C GLY A 7 -9.43 20.32 9.00
N ALA A 8 -9.32 19.28 8.17
CA ALA A 8 -9.04 17.93 8.65
C ALA A 8 -7.57 17.79 9.06
N ALA A 9 -7.32 17.51 10.35
CA ALA A 9 -5.97 17.24 10.85
C ALA A 9 -5.40 15.90 10.35
N PHE A 10 -6.27 14.95 10.00
CA PHE A 10 -5.91 13.62 9.49
C PHE A 10 -6.61 13.34 8.18
N VAL A 11 -5.84 12.96 7.16
CA VAL A 11 -6.32 12.68 5.81
C VAL A 11 -5.86 11.29 5.40
N THR A 12 -6.77 10.33 5.48
CA THR A 12 -6.57 8.95 5.03
C THR A 12 -6.94 8.81 3.56
N VAL A 13 -6.06 8.22 2.75
CA VAL A 13 -6.25 8.09 1.29
C VAL A 13 -6.30 6.62 0.89
N ALA A 14 -7.47 6.16 0.43
CA ALA A 14 -7.74 4.78 0.03
C ALA A 14 -7.83 4.61 -1.50
N MET A 15 -6.92 5.24 -2.25
CA MET A 15 -6.97 5.27 -3.74
C MET A 15 -6.04 4.25 -4.42
N GLY A 16 -5.30 3.46 -3.64
CA GLY A 16 -4.29 2.55 -4.15
C GLY A 16 -3.05 3.25 -4.71
N SER A 17 -1.97 2.49 -4.87
CA SER A 17 -0.70 2.99 -5.39
C SER A 17 -0.67 2.92 -6.92
N PRO A 18 -0.10 3.92 -7.64
CA PRO A 18 0.64 5.09 -7.15
C PRO A 18 -0.23 6.34 -6.93
N ARG A 19 -1.57 6.23 -7.06
CA ARG A 19 -2.48 7.37 -7.06
C ARG A 19 -2.56 8.04 -5.69
N GLN A 20 -2.60 7.25 -4.62
CA GLN A 20 -2.66 7.78 -3.25
C GLN A 20 -1.45 8.67 -2.96
N GLU A 21 -0.24 8.26 -3.36
CA GLU A 21 1.01 8.98 -3.09
C GLU A 21 1.03 10.31 -3.82
N LYS A 22 0.56 10.32 -5.08
CA LYS A 22 0.43 11.54 -5.89
C LYS A 22 -0.57 12.52 -5.25
N VAL A 23 -1.76 12.05 -4.89
CA VAL A 23 -2.79 12.89 -4.26
C VAL A 23 -2.32 13.44 -2.93
N MET A 24 -1.69 12.63 -2.08
CA MET A 24 -1.14 13.08 -0.81
C MET A 24 -0.04 14.13 -1.00
N ARG A 25 0.89 13.92 -1.95
CA ARG A 25 1.93 14.89 -2.29
C ARG A 25 1.33 16.23 -2.71
N ASP A 26 0.38 16.19 -3.64
CA ASP A 26 -0.22 17.40 -4.21
C ASP A 26 -1.09 18.13 -3.16
N CYS A 27 -1.80 17.40 -2.29
CA CYS A 27 -2.54 18.00 -1.16
C CYS A 27 -1.59 18.64 -0.14
N ARG A 28 -0.48 17.97 0.19
CA ARG A 28 0.51 18.46 1.16
C ARG A 28 1.19 19.75 0.72
N GLN A 29 1.35 19.97 -0.59
CA GLN A 29 1.87 21.23 -1.13
C GLN A 29 0.99 22.44 -0.79
N VAL A 30 -0.33 22.24 -0.64
CA VAL A 30 -1.30 23.32 -0.44
C VAL A 30 -1.80 23.38 1.01
N TYR A 31 -1.75 22.27 1.74
CA TYR A 31 -2.16 22.14 3.14
C TYR A 31 -1.18 21.25 3.92
N PRO A 32 -0.02 21.78 4.32
CA PRO A 32 1.05 20.99 4.94
C PRO A 32 0.77 20.56 6.39
N ASP A 33 -0.16 21.22 7.08
CA ASP A 33 -0.42 21.02 8.51
C ASP A 33 -1.18 19.73 8.84
N ALA A 34 -1.79 19.09 7.83
CA ALA A 34 -2.47 17.82 7.99
C ALA A 34 -1.52 16.62 7.89
N LEU A 35 -1.82 15.56 8.64
CA LEU A 35 -1.20 14.26 8.49
C LEU A 35 -1.87 13.47 7.36
N TYR A 36 -1.07 13.04 6.39
CA TYR A 36 -1.53 12.23 5.25
C TYR A 36 -1.10 10.78 5.40
N MET A 37 -2.05 9.85 5.30
CA MET A 37 -1.80 8.42 5.42
C MET A 37 -2.45 7.64 4.27
N GLY A 38 -1.63 6.95 3.48
CA GLY A 38 -2.14 5.98 2.52
C GLY A 38 -2.62 4.73 3.23
N VAL A 39 -3.91 4.41 3.12
CA VAL A 39 -4.51 3.22 3.78
C VAL A 39 -4.77 2.08 2.80
N GLY A 40 -4.51 2.27 1.51
CA GLY A 40 -4.76 1.26 0.49
C GLY A 40 -6.19 0.71 0.53
N GLY A 41 -6.33 -0.60 0.37
CA GLY A 41 -7.63 -1.31 0.42
C GLY A 41 -8.10 -1.65 1.84
N THR A 42 -7.64 -0.94 2.87
CA THR A 42 -8.06 -1.19 4.27
C THR A 42 -9.55 -0.91 4.45
N TYR A 43 -10.06 0.16 3.83
CA TYR A 43 -11.47 0.51 3.92
C TYR A 43 -12.39 -0.49 3.22
N ASP A 44 -11.96 -1.11 2.12
CA ASP A 44 -12.74 -2.17 1.49
C ASP A 44 -13.01 -3.34 2.45
N VAL A 45 -12.07 -3.62 3.35
CA VAL A 45 -12.24 -4.64 4.40
C VAL A 45 -13.16 -4.13 5.51
N PHE A 46 -12.99 -2.88 5.93
CA PHE A 46 -13.77 -2.28 7.00
C PHE A 46 -15.25 -2.10 6.63
N THR A 47 -15.55 -1.75 5.38
CA THR A 47 -16.92 -1.59 4.87
C THR A 47 -17.55 -2.88 4.37
N GLY A 48 -16.81 -4.00 4.42
CA GLY A 48 -17.31 -5.32 4.02
C GLY A 48 -17.32 -5.60 2.51
N HIS A 49 -16.81 -4.69 1.68
CA HIS A 49 -16.66 -4.94 0.23
C HIS A 49 -15.67 -6.07 -0.09
N VAL A 50 -14.65 -6.26 0.74
CA VAL A 50 -13.67 -7.33 0.62
C VAL A 50 -13.62 -8.13 1.91
N LYS A 51 -13.82 -9.44 1.80
CA LYS A 51 -13.68 -10.36 2.94
C LYS A 51 -12.22 -10.40 3.41
N ARG A 52 -12.00 -10.14 4.70
CA ARG A 52 -10.68 -10.31 5.34
C ARG A 52 -10.27 -11.78 5.31
N ALA A 53 -8.97 -12.05 5.24
CA ALA A 53 -8.45 -13.41 5.33
C ALA A 53 -8.88 -14.08 6.66
N PRO A 54 -9.15 -15.40 6.70
CA PRO A 54 -9.40 -16.11 7.95
C PRO A 54 -8.25 -15.95 8.96
N ARG A 55 -8.54 -16.05 10.26
CA ARG A 55 -7.52 -15.86 11.33
C ARG A 55 -6.30 -16.76 11.16
N PHE A 56 -6.46 -17.98 10.66
CA PHE A 56 -5.35 -18.88 10.36
C PHE A 56 -4.30 -18.24 9.44
N TRP A 57 -4.73 -17.62 8.33
CA TRP A 57 -3.85 -16.93 7.39
C TRP A 57 -3.22 -15.67 7.99
N GLN A 58 -3.99 -14.94 8.82
CA GLN A 58 -3.48 -13.76 9.51
C GLN A 58 -2.38 -14.12 10.52
N ASN A 59 -2.61 -15.16 11.33
CA ASN A 59 -1.68 -15.62 12.36
C ASN A 59 -0.37 -16.15 11.77
N LEU A 60 -0.42 -16.72 10.55
CA LEU A 60 0.77 -17.15 9.81
C LEU A 60 1.49 -16.01 9.07
N GLY A 61 0.95 -14.77 9.09
CA GLY A 61 1.47 -13.67 8.29
C GLY A 61 1.25 -13.85 6.77
N LEU A 62 0.40 -14.80 6.37
CA LEU A 62 0.15 -15.19 4.97
C LEU A 62 -1.11 -14.53 4.39
N GLU A 63 -1.62 -13.46 5.02
CA GLU A 63 -2.78 -12.73 4.50
C GLU A 63 -2.54 -12.21 3.06
N TRP A 64 -1.30 -11.83 2.73
CA TRP A 64 -0.94 -11.41 1.37
C TRP A 64 -1.14 -12.54 0.34
N LEU A 65 -0.82 -13.78 0.72
CA LEU A 65 -0.95 -14.97 -0.13
C LEU A 65 -2.42 -15.34 -0.29
N TYR A 66 -3.20 -15.33 0.79
CA TYR A 66 -4.65 -15.50 0.73
C TYR A 66 -5.29 -14.50 -0.24
N ARG A 67 -4.92 -13.22 -0.15
CA ARG A 67 -5.43 -12.16 -1.04
C ARG A 67 -4.98 -12.36 -2.49
N LEU A 68 -3.80 -12.91 -2.72
CA LEU A 68 -3.31 -13.23 -4.07
C LEU A 68 -4.11 -14.36 -4.70
N LEU A 69 -4.32 -15.45 -3.96
CA LEU A 69 -5.12 -16.59 -4.39
C LEU A 69 -6.58 -16.18 -4.64
N SER A 70 -7.13 -15.29 -3.80
CA SER A 70 -8.51 -14.79 -3.94
C SER A 70 -8.68 -13.77 -5.07
N GLN A 71 -7.60 -13.10 -5.49
CA GLN A 71 -7.63 -12.06 -6.54
C GLN A 71 -6.41 -12.24 -7.47
N PRO A 72 -6.44 -13.22 -8.38
CA PRO A 72 -5.31 -13.56 -9.25
C PRO A 72 -4.89 -12.41 -10.17
N SER A 73 -5.78 -11.46 -10.47
CA SER A 73 -5.44 -10.21 -11.18
C SER A 73 -4.32 -9.39 -10.51
N ARG A 74 -4.04 -9.64 -9.22
CA ARG A 74 -2.95 -9.00 -8.48
C ARG A 74 -1.57 -9.63 -8.72
N LEU A 75 -1.45 -10.74 -9.44
CA LEU A 75 -0.17 -11.43 -9.69
C LEU A 75 0.90 -10.52 -10.28
N GLY A 76 0.53 -9.63 -11.22
CA GLY A 76 1.46 -8.69 -11.82
C GLY A 76 2.14 -7.75 -10.80
N ARG A 77 1.48 -7.45 -9.66
CA ARG A 77 2.10 -6.67 -8.57
C ARG A 77 3.16 -7.49 -7.82
N GLN A 78 2.90 -8.79 -7.62
CA GLN A 78 3.80 -9.66 -6.85
C GLN A 78 5.08 -9.96 -7.62
N LEU A 79 4.99 -10.13 -8.94
CA LEU A 79 6.17 -10.30 -9.81
C LEU A 79 7.14 -9.10 -9.72
N ARG A 80 6.61 -7.88 -9.53
CA ARG A 80 7.46 -6.69 -9.29
C ARG A 80 8.24 -6.77 -7.98
N LEU A 81 7.65 -7.35 -6.93
CA LEU A 81 8.34 -7.56 -5.66
C LEU A 81 9.46 -8.60 -5.79
N VAL A 82 9.22 -9.69 -6.53
CA VAL A 82 10.26 -10.69 -6.83
C VAL A 82 11.42 -10.03 -7.57
N ARG A 83 11.13 -9.23 -8.61
CA ARG A 83 12.15 -8.47 -9.33
C ARG A 83 12.91 -7.48 -8.44
N PHE A 84 12.21 -6.79 -7.54
CA PHE A 84 12.87 -5.88 -6.59
C PHE A 84 13.78 -6.64 -5.64
N PHE A 85 13.32 -7.76 -5.10
CA PHE A 85 14.09 -8.60 -4.19
C PHE A 85 15.37 -9.13 -4.86
N THR A 86 15.28 -9.63 -6.10
CA THR A 86 16.48 -10.08 -6.83
C THR A 86 17.45 -8.93 -7.07
N LEU A 87 16.97 -7.75 -7.48
CA LEU A 87 17.82 -6.56 -7.66
C LEU A 87 18.56 -6.15 -6.37
N VAL A 88 17.87 -6.19 -5.22
CA VAL A 88 18.49 -5.88 -3.92
C VAL A 88 19.55 -6.91 -3.55
N LEU A 89 19.27 -8.21 -3.73
CA LEU A 89 20.24 -9.27 -3.46
C LEU A 89 21.47 -9.18 -4.35
N PHE A 90 21.29 -8.96 -5.66
CA PHE A 90 22.41 -8.79 -6.59
C PHE A 90 23.27 -7.57 -6.23
N ARG A 91 22.65 -6.45 -5.84
CA ARG A 91 23.38 -5.25 -5.41
C ARG A 91 24.11 -5.46 -4.09
N ALA A 92 23.50 -6.16 -3.13
CA ALA A 92 24.15 -6.51 -1.87
C ALA A 92 25.34 -7.45 -2.09
N ALA A 93 25.21 -8.44 -2.97
CA ALA A 93 26.31 -9.34 -3.33
C ALA A 93 27.48 -8.60 -4.01
N LEU A 94 27.18 -7.63 -4.88
CA LEU A 94 28.21 -6.80 -5.53
C LEU A 94 28.98 -5.94 -4.53
N ILE A 95 28.31 -5.41 -3.51
CA ILE A 95 28.94 -4.59 -2.43
C ILE A 95 29.84 -5.44 -1.52
N VAL A 96 29.58 -6.74 -1.36
CA VAL A 96 30.38 -7.63 -0.51
C VAL A 96 31.62 -8.18 -1.24
N VAL A 97 31.65 -8.12 -2.57
CA VAL A 97 32.74 -8.62 -3.42
C VAL A 97 33.73 -7.53 -3.85
N LEU A 98 33.37 -6.25 -3.67
CA LEU A 98 34.23 -5.07 -3.86
C LEU A 98 34.70 -4.51 -2.51
#